data_AF-A0A7X8ZMQ6-F1
#
_entry.id   AF-A0A7X8ZMQ6-F1
#
_cell.length_a   1.000
_cell.length_b   1.000
_cell.length_c   1.000
_cell.angle_alpha   90.00
_cell.angle_beta   90.00
_cell.angle_gamma   90.00
#
_symmetry.space_group_name_H-M   'P 1'
#
loop_
_entity.id
_entity.type
_entity.pdbx_description
1 polymer ?
#
loop_
_entity_poly.entity_id
_entity_poly.type
_entity_poly.pdbx_seq_one_letter_code
_entity_poly.pdbx_strand_id
1 'polypeptide(L)'
;MAFSFSSKIDNTQYYGLVRALEIKKQECEFLHREILALQAQSAGGTEFKELETKNHNLEKANAELREKVKENKYELLQMKEELRIYKKRSERLQKEVDSLELTKNQLKAENSVNKLELKDKDDQLAKFKNQILKDHTNSSIPSSSETIFKKKIIQNSRVKTGKKPGGQPGHKGHKRKPCTQKADKTINIEDEKAVKDNPVWVYTGNNITHKVLNISVKYEVTDYVVKVFRNTETGKLKHAKFPLEAQNEVNFGSSINSLLLYLVNYCNISIDKARDLIKNLSNGVIDISKGKVASLFKDFVIRSVPELQNIWNKLKNSDVLYTDFTGSRVNGNNKNVLVCTNKDETLLFFRDKKGHDGVKGSPLETTKAVIVSDHDLTFYNYGSDHQECLAHILRYLLGAAELEKHLTWHKAMHSLLQEMIHVTNENNKKLSKPVILDFEKRYNDILLIAEKEYEANPPSRYLKDGFNLYKRLKKYIISTLFFLRNPNVDAT
;
A
#
# COMPACT_ATOMS: atom_id res chain seq x y z
N MET A 1 -20.79 -16.10 47.88
CA MET A 1 -21.45 -15.54 49.08
C MET A 1 -22.59 -16.48 49.46
N ALA A 2 -22.47 -17.13 50.60
CA ALA A 2 -23.48 -18.03 51.13
C ALA A 2 -24.72 -17.22 51.54
N PHE A 3 -25.84 -17.38 50.83
CA PHE A 3 -27.13 -16.90 51.31
C PHE A 3 -27.73 -17.93 52.25
N SER A 4 -27.58 -17.70 53.55
CA SER A 4 -28.33 -18.38 54.60
C SER A 4 -29.79 -17.96 54.51
N PHE A 5 -30.67 -18.85 54.08
CA PHE A 5 -32.11 -18.72 54.36
C PHE A 5 -32.43 -19.49 55.64
N SER A 6 -32.30 -18.79 56.76
CA SER A 6 -32.93 -19.15 58.03
C SER A 6 -34.44 -18.98 57.86
N SER A 7 -35.16 -20.05 57.54
CA SER A 7 -36.61 -20.06 57.69
C SER A 7 -36.94 -20.44 59.13
N LYS A 8 -36.90 -19.46 60.04
CA LYS A 8 -37.70 -19.54 61.27
C LYS A 8 -39.16 -19.49 60.84
N ILE A 9 -39.74 -20.67 60.62
CA ILE A 9 -41.20 -20.81 60.58
C ILE A 9 -41.65 -20.38 61.97
N ASP A 10 -42.38 -19.28 62.02
CA ASP A 10 -42.88 -18.71 63.26
C ASP A 10 -43.96 -19.64 63.81
N ASN A 11 -43.48 -20.57 64.64
CA ASN A 11 -44.23 -21.68 65.21
C ASN A 11 -45.02 -21.20 66.45
N THR A 12 -45.09 -19.88 66.67
CA THR A 12 -45.72 -19.22 67.83
C THR A 12 -47.20 -19.48 67.92
N GLN A 13 -47.93 -19.62 66.81
CA GLN A 13 -49.37 -19.96 66.87
C GLN A 13 -49.59 -21.43 67.27
N TYR A 14 -48.87 -22.39 66.69
CA TYR A 14 -48.99 -23.81 67.06
C TYR A 14 -48.51 -24.07 68.49
N TYR A 15 -47.32 -23.58 68.87
CA TYR A 15 -46.85 -23.70 70.25
C TYR A 15 -47.66 -22.85 71.23
N GLY A 16 -48.22 -21.72 70.80
CA GLY A 16 -49.14 -20.91 71.58
C GLY A 16 -50.42 -21.67 71.93
N LEU A 17 -51.00 -22.37 70.95
CA LEU A 17 -52.17 -23.24 71.14
C LEU A 17 -51.85 -24.47 71.99
N VAL A 18 -50.70 -25.13 71.77
CA VAL A 18 -50.26 -26.26 72.61
C VAL A 18 -50.04 -25.82 74.05
N ARG A 19 -49.40 -24.65 74.26
CA ARG A 19 -49.17 -24.08 75.60
C ARG A 19 -50.49 -23.66 76.26
N ALA A 20 -51.43 -23.09 75.52
CA ALA A 20 -52.76 -22.78 76.01
C ALA A 20 -53.52 -24.06 76.41
N LEU A 21 -53.40 -25.14 75.63
CA LEU A 21 -54.01 -26.44 75.92
C LEU A 21 -53.38 -27.11 77.15
N GLU A 22 -52.07 -26.97 77.34
CA GLU A 22 -51.35 -27.45 78.54
C GLU A 22 -51.78 -26.67 79.79
N ILE A 23 -51.88 -25.34 79.70
CA ILE A 23 -52.34 -24.48 80.81
C ILE A 23 -53.80 -24.82 81.17
N LYS A 24 -54.69 -24.97 80.18
CA LYS A 24 -56.08 -25.35 80.43
C LYS A 24 -56.23 -26.77 80.95
N LYS A 25 -55.37 -27.70 80.55
CA LYS A 25 -55.31 -29.05 81.13
C LYS A 25 -54.88 -29.01 82.60
N GLN A 26 -53.87 -28.21 82.94
CA GLN A 26 -53.44 -28.01 84.33
C GLN A 26 -54.54 -27.35 85.18
N GLU A 27 -55.28 -26.38 84.64
CA GLU A 27 -56.47 -25.80 85.30
C GLU A 27 -57.57 -26.86 85.54
N CYS A 28 -57.88 -27.70 84.54
CA CYS A 28 -58.83 -28.81 84.70
C CYS A 28 -58.36 -29.83 85.75
N GLU A 29 -57.08 -30.18 85.78
CA GLU A 29 -56.52 -31.09 86.79
C GLU A 29 -56.54 -30.47 88.20
N PHE A 30 -56.32 -29.17 88.32
CA PHE A 30 -56.43 -28.44 89.58
C PHE A 30 -57.88 -28.43 90.08
N LEU A 31 -58.83 -28.03 89.24
CA LEU A 31 -60.26 -28.01 89.58
C LEU A 31 -60.78 -29.43 89.88
N HIS A 32 -60.29 -30.45 89.19
CA HIS A 32 -60.65 -31.85 89.48
C HIS A 32 -60.17 -32.31 90.87
N ARG A 33 -58.97 -31.89 91.29
CA ARG A 33 -58.47 -32.14 92.66
C ARG A 33 -59.26 -31.35 93.71
N GLU A 34 -59.67 -30.13 93.39
CA GLU A 34 -60.50 -29.29 94.26
C GLU A 34 -61.90 -29.88 94.45
N ILE A 35 -62.50 -30.46 93.39
CA ILE A 35 -63.76 -31.21 93.45
C ILE A 35 -63.61 -32.47 94.33
N LEU A 36 -62.53 -33.23 94.19
CA LEU A 36 -62.26 -34.41 95.06
C LEU A 36 -62.08 -34.01 96.53
N ALA A 37 -61.47 -32.85 96.79
CA ALA A 37 -61.33 -32.31 98.15
C ALA A 37 -62.67 -31.84 98.74
N LEU A 38 -63.54 -31.21 97.94
CA LEU A 38 -64.88 -30.77 98.36
C LEU A 38 -65.87 -31.94 98.53
N GLN A 39 -65.72 -33.02 97.75
CA GLN A 39 -66.49 -34.28 97.92
C GLN A 39 -66.24 -34.96 99.29
N ALA A 40 -65.12 -34.66 99.95
CA ALA A 40 -64.80 -35.19 101.27
C ALA A 40 -65.36 -34.35 102.44
N GLN A 41 -65.96 -33.16 102.21
CA GLN A 41 -66.25 -32.20 103.29
C GLN A 41 -67.67 -31.66 103.49
N SER A 42 -68.68 -31.80 102.60
CA SER A 42 -70.05 -31.42 103.02
C SER A 42 -71.20 -31.96 102.17
N ALA A 43 -72.34 -32.16 102.85
CA ALA A 43 -73.65 -32.35 102.24
C ALA A 43 -74.29 -30.99 101.93
N GLY A 44 -74.44 -30.67 100.64
CA GLY A 44 -75.49 -29.79 100.09
C GLY A 44 -75.17 -28.29 99.93
N GLY A 45 -75.21 -27.79 98.68
CA GLY A 45 -75.39 -26.36 98.37
C GLY A 45 -74.76 -25.87 97.06
N THR A 46 -75.59 -25.37 96.15
CA THR A 46 -75.39 -24.47 94.97
C THR A 46 -74.02 -24.23 94.29
N GLU A 47 -72.89 -24.16 94.98
CA GLU A 47 -71.54 -23.92 94.40
C GLU A 47 -71.05 -25.08 93.53
N PHE A 48 -71.44 -26.31 93.88
CA PHE A 48 -71.11 -27.52 93.11
C PHE A 48 -71.69 -27.51 91.70
N LYS A 49 -72.93 -27.01 91.53
CA LYS A 49 -73.59 -26.95 90.23
C LYS A 49 -72.93 -25.93 89.29
N GLU A 50 -72.47 -24.79 89.80
CA GLU A 50 -71.75 -23.80 88.99
C GLU A 50 -70.41 -24.33 88.49
N LEU A 51 -69.66 -25.01 89.35
CA LEU A 51 -68.40 -25.67 89.00
C LEU A 51 -68.60 -26.77 87.95
N GLU A 52 -69.68 -27.55 88.06
CA GLU A 52 -70.03 -28.59 87.09
C GLU A 52 -70.34 -28.00 85.70
N THR A 53 -71.11 -26.91 85.63
CA THR A 53 -71.33 -26.18 84.37
C THR A 53 -70.05 -25.55 83.79
N LYS A 54 -69.16 -25.01 84.63
CA LYS A 54 -67.87 -24.48 84.17
C LYS A 54 -66.99 -25.59 83.61
N ASN A 55 -66.97 -26.76 84.26
CA ASN A 55 -66.19 -27.90 83.79
C ASN A 55 -66.73 -28.44 82.46
N HIS A 56 -68.05 -28.55 82.31
CA HIS A 56 -68.68 -28.95 81.06
C HIS A 56 -68.36 -27.97 79.90
N ASN A 57 -68.40 -26.66 80.15
CA ASN A 57 -68.02 -25.65 79.17
C ASN A 57 -66.53 -25.70 78.80
N LEU A 58 -65.65 -25.98 79.77
CA LEU A 58 -64.22 -26.18 79.54
C LEU A 58 -63.93 -27.45 78.73
N GLU A 59 -64.64 -28.56 79.01
CA GLU A 59 -64.54 -29.79 78.23
C GLU A 59 -64.96 -29.58 76.78
N LYS A 60 -66.04 -28.83 76.54
CA LYS A 60 -66.48 -28.46 75.19
C LYS A 60 -65.46 -27.58 74.47
N ALA A 61 -64.92 -26.56 75.12
CA ALA A 61 -63.87 -25.71 74.56
C ALA A 61 -62.57 -26.50 74.28
N ASN A 62 -62.23 -27.47 75.13
CA ASN A 62 -61.09 -28.37 74.93
C ASN A 62 -61.32 -29.32 73.75
N ALA A 63 -62.55 -29.80 73.53
CA ALA A 63 -62.89 -30.61 72.36
C ALA A 63 -62.75 -29.80 71.06
N GLU A 64 -63.26 -28.56 71.03
CA GLU A 64 -63.12 -27.65 69.88
C GLU A 64 -61.65 -27.31 69.59
N LEU A 65 -60.83 -27.07 70.63
CA LEU A 65 -59.39 -26.84 70.47
C LEU A 65 -58.67 -28.08 69.94
N ARG A 66 -59.06 -29.30 70.37
CA ARG A 66 -58.48 -30.55 69.87
C ARG A 66 -58.75 -30.74 68.37
N GLU A 67 -59.94 -30.40 67.90
CA GLU A 67 -60.25 -30.47 66.45
C GLU A 67 -59.44 -29.43 65.66
N LYS A 68 -59.36 -28.17 66.14
CA LYS A 68 -58.50 -27.15 65.49
C LYS A 68 -57.03 -27.55 65.46
N VAL A 69 -56.52 -28.21 66.50
CA VAL A 69 -55.14 -28.72 66.51
C VAL A 69 -54.95 -29.85 65.48
N LYS A 70 -55.95 -30.71 65.26
CA LYS A 70 -55.90 -31.73 64.20
C LYS A 70 -55.91 -31.11 62.80
N GLU A 71 -56.78 -30.11 62.56
CA GLU A 71 -56.85 -29.37 61.30
C GLU A 71 -55.51 -28.68 60.99
N ASN A 72 -54.98 -27.89 61.94
CA ASN A 72 -53.69 -27.21 61.79
C ASN A 72 -52.53 -28.21 61.57
N LYS A 73 -52.59 -29.40 62.18
CA LYS A 73 -51.59 -30.44 61.96
C LYS A 73 -51.66 -30.98 60.53
N TYR A 74 -52.86 -31.16 59.99
CA TYR A 74 -53.07 -31.62 58.61
C TYR A 74 -52.59 -30.57 57.60
N GLU A 75 -52.92 -29.30 57.80
CA GLU A 75 -52.42 -28.18 56.97
C GLU A 75 -50.89 -28.07 57.01
N LEU A 76 -50.28 -28.19 58.19
CA LEU A 76 -48.83 -28.18 58.35
C LEU A 76 -48.16 -29.35 57.59
N LEU A 77 -48.82 -30.50 57.53
CA LEU A 77 -48.35 -31.67 56.76
C LEU A 77 -48.41 -31.41 55.26
N GLN A 78 -49.52 -30.85 54.75
CA GLN A 78 -49.65 -30.48 53.34
C GLN A 78 -48.60 -29.43 52.94
N MET A 79 -48.46 -28.37 53.74
CA MET A 79 -47.50 -27.29 53.48
C MET A 79 -46.05 -27.78 53.50
N LYS A 80 -45.71 -28.76 54.36
CA LYS A 80 -44.38 -29.41 54.36
C LYS A 80 -44.11 -30.19 53.07
N GLU A 81 -45.12 -30.88 52.55
CA GLU A 81 -44.98 -31.65 51.32
C GLU A 81 -44.85 -30.74 50.09
N GLU A 82 -45.62 -29.65 50.02
CA GLU A 82 -45.44 -28.62 49.00
C GLU A 82 -44.04 -28.02 49.04
N LEU A 83 -43.55 -27.68 50.23
CA LEU A 83 -42.22 -27.09 50.42
C LEU A 83 -41.11 -28.07 49.99
N ARG A 84 -41.32 -29.38 50.15
CA ARG A 84 -40.43 -30.44 49.64
C ARG A 84 -40.41 -30.46 48.11
N ILE A 85 -41.58 -30.33 47.45
CA ILE A 85 -41.69 -30.27 45.99
C ILE A 85 -41.01 -29.00 45.45
N TYR A 86 -41.26 -27.85 46.07
CA TYR A 86 -40.62 -26.59 45.69
C TYR A 86 -39.11 -26.63 45.82
N LYS A 87 -38.58 -27.23 46.90
CA LYS A 87 -37.12 -27.42 47.05
C LYS A 87 -36.52 -28.24 45.92
N LYS A 88 -37.12 -29.39 45.59
CA LYS A 88 -36.67 -30.23 44.46
C LYS A 88 -36.71 -29.49 43.12
N ARG A 89 -37.77 -28.69 42.89
CA ARG A 89 -37.89 -27.86 41.69
C ARG A 89 -36.80 -26.78 41.64
N SER A 90 -36.53 -26.12 42.78
CA SER A 90 -35.48 -25.11 42.90
C SER A 90 -34.09 -25.69 42.61
N GLU A 91 -33.79 -26.89 43.13
CA GLU A 91 -32.52 -27.57 42.86
C GLU A 91 -32.36 -27.95 41.38
N ARG A 92 -33.44 -28.41 40.73
CA ARG A 92 -33.42 -28.73 39.29
C ARG A 92 -33.20 -27.47 38.45
N LEU A 93 -33.91 -26.38 38.75
CA LEU A 93 -33.74 -25.11 38.06
C LEU A 93 -32.33 -24.54 38.28
N GLN A 94 -31.76 -24.68 39.48
CA GLN A 94 -30.39 -24.24 39.74
C GLN A 94 -29.38 -24.98 38.86
N LYS A 95 -29.50 -26.32 38.74
CA LYS A 95 -28.64 -27.11 37.84
C LYS A 95 -28.79 -26.70 36.37
N GLU A 96 -30.00 -26.36 35.95
CA GLU A 96 -30.26 -25.88 34.59
C GLU A 96 -29.61 -24.51 34.36
N VAL A 97 -29.74 -23.58 35.30
CA VAL A 97 -29.07 -22.26 35.27
C VAL A 97 -27.54 -22.43 35.20
N ASP A 98 -26.96 -23.28 36.05
CA ASP A 98 -25.52 -23.54 36.06
C ASP A 98 -25.04 -24.11 34.72
N SER A 99 -25.82 -25.02 34.11
CA SER A 99 -25.52 -25.59 32.80
C SER A 99 -25.60 -24.57 31.67
N LEU A 100 -26.61 -23.71 31.68
CA LEU A 100 -26.78 -22.64 30.69
C LEU A 100 -25.68 -21.60 30.82
N GLU A 101 -25.22 -21.30 32.04
CA GLU A 101 -24.11 -20.39 32.27
C GLU A 101 -22.79 -20.96 31.74
N LEU A 102 -22.55 -22.26 31.91
CA LEU A 102 -21.41 -22.96 31.31
C LEU A 102 -21.45 -22.87 29.77
N THR A 103 -22.59 -23.20 29.15
CA THR A 103 -22.74 -23.14 27.69
C THR A 103 -22.59 -21.71 27.16
N LYS A 104 -23.15 -20.72 27.86
CA LYS A 104 -22.99 -19.29 27.51
C LYS A 104 -21.52 -18.87 27.53
N ASN A 105 -20.75 -19.34 28.51
CA ASN A 105 -19.32 -19.02 28.60
C ASN A 105 -18.51 -19.73 27.51
N GLN A 106 -18.84 -20.98 27.18
CA GLN A 106 -18.25 -21.72 26.06
C GLN A 106 -18.50 -21.01 24.72
N LEU A 107 -19.76 -20.68 24.41
CA LEU A 107 -20.13 -19.96 23.18
C LEU A 107 -19.45 -18.59 23.08
N LYS A 108 -19.28 -17.87 24.21
CA LYS A 108 -18.53 -16.61 24.24
C LYS A 108 -17.04 -16.82 23.91
N ALA A 109 -16.43 -17.88 24.44
CA ALA A 109 -15.04 -18.22 24.15
C ALA A 109 -14.87 -18.61 22.68
N GLU A 110 -15.72 -19.48 22.15
CA GLU A 110 -15.72 -19.88 20.74
C GLU A 110 -15.93 -18.69 19.80
N ASN A 111 -16.89 -17.81 20.10
CA ASN A 111 -17.12 -16.60 19.31
C ASN A 111 -15.90 -15.66 19.33
N SER A 112 -15.18 -15.60 20.45
CA SER A 112 -13.94 -14.83 20.55
C SER A 112 -12.82 -15.43 19.69
N VAL A 113 -12.66 -16.76 19.72
CA VAL A 113 -11.70 -17.49 18.87
C VAL A 113 -12.04 -17.33 17.39
N ASN A 114 -13.31 -17.53 17.01
CA ASN A 114 -13.78 -17.40 15.63
C ASN A 114 -13.56 -15.98 15.09
N LYS A 115 -13.76 -14.94 15.91
CA LYS A 115 -13.43 -13.55 15.53
C LYS A 115 -11.95 -13.33 15.27
N LEU A 116 -11.07 -13.97 16.06
CA LEU A 116 -9.62 -13.91 15.85
C LEU A 116 -9.22 -14.64 14.56
N GLU A 117 -9.78 -15.83 14.31
CA GLU A 117 -9.51 -16.58 13.08
C GLU A 117 -10.00 -15.89 11.82
N LEU A 118 -11.20 -15.30 11.87
CA LEU A 118 -11.74 -14.51 10.76
C LEU A 118 -10.81 -13.34 10.43
N LYS A 119 -10.34 -12.64 11.46
CA LYS A 119 -9.39 -11.54 11.30
C LYS A 119 -8.06 -12.02 10.69
N ASP A 120 -7.52 -13.16 11.13
CA ASP A 120 -6.30 -13.72 10.55
C ASP A 120 -6.47 -14.13 9.08
N LYS A 121 -7.61 -14.77 8.74
CA LYS A 121 -7.97 -15.11 7.36
C LYS A 121 -8.12 -13.86 6.49
N ASP A 122 -8.77 -12.81 6.99
CA ASP A 122 -8.91 -11.53 6.29
C ASP A 122 -7.54 -10.86 6.05
N ASP A 123 -6.66 -10.89 7.05
CA ASP A 123 -5.29 -10.39 6.96
C ASP A 123 -4.46 -11.19 5.91
N GLN A 124 -4.61 -12.52 5.88
CA GLN A 124 -3.98 -13.37 4.86
C GLN A 124 -4.51 -13.07 3.45
N LEU A 125 -5.82 -12.92 3.30
CA LEU A 125 -6.44 -12.53 2.03
C LEU A 125 -5.94 -11.15 1.56
N ALA A 126 -5.83 -10.20 2.48
CA ALA A 126 -5.25 -8.88 2.20
C ALA A 126 -3.80 -8.98 1.72
N LYS A 127 -2.98 -9.82 2.38
CA LYS A 127 -1.59 -10.10 1.99
C LYS A 127 -1.50 -10.68 0.58
N PHE A 128 -2.30 -11.70 0.25
CA PHE A 128 -2.28 -12.32 -1.07
C PHE A 128 -2.80 -11.37 -2.16
N LYS A 129 -3.86 -10.60 -1.88
CA LYS A 129 -4.33 -9.54 -2.78
C LYS A 129 -3.21 -8.52 -3.07
N ASN A 130 -2.49 -8.07 -2.05
CA ASN A 130 -1.37 -7.13 -2.20
C ASN A 130 -0.26 -7.69 -3.13
N GLN A 131 0.09 -8.96 -2.98
CA GLN A 131 1.13 -9.63 -3.80
C GLN A 131 0.69 -9.89 -5.25
N ILE A 132 -0.58 -10.23 -5.46
CA ILE A 132 -1.11 -10.56 -6.78
C ILE A 132 -1.29 -9.29 -7.61
N LEU A 133 -1.88 -8.25 -7.01
CA LEU A 133 -2.32 -7.05 -7.72
C LEU A 133 -1.20 -6.01 -7.94
N LYS A 134 -0.09 -6.05 -7.21
CA LYS A 134 1.04 -5.13 -7.45
C LYS A 134 1.91 -5.54 -8.66
N ASP A 135 2.27 -4.54 -9.44
CA ASP A 135 3.16 -4.60 -10.60
C ASP A 135 3.95 -3.28 -10.78
N HIS A 136 4.76 -3.17 -11.82
CA HIS A 136 5.56 -1.97 -12.10
C HIS A 136 4.75 -0.71 -12.48
N THR A 137 3.46 -0.87 -12.79
CA THR A 137 2.58 0.22 -13.24
C THR A 137 1.82 0.87 -12.09
N ASN A 138 1.66 0.16 -10.97
CA ASN A 138 0.93 0.62 -9.79
C ASN A 138 1.78 0.61 -8.50
N SER A 139 3.07 0.27 -8.59
CA SER A 139 4.01 0.23 -7.47
C SER A 139 5.43 0.65 -7.87
N SER A 140 6.36 0.71 -6.91
CA SER A 140 7.79 1.03 -7.15
C SER A 140 8.63 -0.19 -7.57
N ILE A 141 7.99 -1.30 -7.96
CA ILE A 141 8.68 -2.49 -8.47
C ILE A 141 9.21 -2.17 -9.88
N PRO A 142 10.52 -2.25 -10.15
CA PRO A 142 11.03 -2.01 -11.50
C PRO A 142 10.61 -3.16 -12.43
N SER A 143 10.33 -2.84 -13.70
CA SER A 143 9.87 -3.80 -14.70
C SER A 143 10.82 -4.98 -14.93
N SER A 144 12.11 -4.84 -14.59
CA SER A 144 13.12 -5.89 -14.69
C SER A 144 13.10 -6.88 -13.52
N SER A 145 12.53 -6.49 -12.38
CA SER A 145 12.42 -7.31 -11.17
C SER A 145 11.09 -8.03 -11.05
N GLU A 146 10.18 -7.85 -12.01
CA GLU A 146 9.00 -8.69 -12.15
C GLU A 146 9.43 -10.13 -12.48
N THR A 147 8.88 -11.08 -11.73
CA THR A 147 9.16 -12.50 -11.90
C THR A 147 8.74 -12.95 -13.30
N ILE A 148 9.64 -13.65 -13.99
CA ILE A 148 9.51 -14.19 -15.36
C ILE A 148 8.21 -15.03 -15.54
N PHE A 149 7.63 -15.53 -14.45
CA PHE A 149 6.44 -16.39 -14.43
C PHE A 149 5.09 -15.63 -14.40
N LYS A 150 5.05 -14.33 -14.05
CA LYS A 150 3.88 -13.52 -14.43
C LYS A 150 4.09 -13.18 -15.91
N LYS A 151 3.14 -13.55 -16.79
CA LYS A 151 3.14 -13.06 -18.18
C LYS A 151 3.46 -11.57 -18.11
N LYS A 152 4.48 -11.14 -18.86
CA LYS A 152 4.89 -9.74 -19.00
C LYS A 152 3.75 -8.98 -19.68
N ILE A 153 2.67 -8.74 -18.95
CA ILE A 153 1.55 -7.91 -19.37
C ILE A 153 2.05 -6.51 -19.05
N ILE A 154 2.60 -5.84 -20.05
CA ILE A 154 2.81 -4.40 -20.00
C ILE A 154 1.39 -3.81 -20.01
N GLN A 155 0.77 -3.71 -18.83
CA GLN A 155 -0.49 -2.99 -18.65
C GLN A 155 -0.20 -1.55 -19.05
N ASN A 156 -0.72 -1.12 -20.19
CA ASN A 156 -0.63 0.27 -20.58
C ASN A 156 -1.47 1.06 -19.56
N SER A 157 -0.84 1.92 -18.75
CA SER A 157 -1.54 2.81 -17.81
C SER A 157 -2.55 3.73 -18.52
N ARG A 158 -2.52 3.78 -19.85
CA ARG A 158 -3.56 4.36 -20.69
C ARG A 158 -4.85 3.55 -20.58
N VAL A 159 -5.84 4.09 -19.87
CA VAL A 159 -7.24 3.65 -19.93
C VAL A 159 -7.66 3.55 -21.40
N LYS A 160 -8.26 2.42 -21.80
CA LYS A 160 -8.80 2.25 -23.16
C LYS A 160 -9.84 3.34 -23.39
N THR A 161 -9.48 4.35 -24.16
CA THR A 161 -10.36 5.48 -24.49
C THR A 161 -11.42 5.14 -25.54
N GLY A 162 -11.50 3.88 -25.99
CA GLY A 162 -12.32 3.45 -27.13
C GLY A 162 -11.88 4.02 -28.49
N LYS A 163 -10.89 4.91 -28.49
CA LYS A 163 -10.33 5.55 -29.68
C LYS A 163 -9.51 4.53 -30.48
N LYS A 164 -9.79 4.41 -31.78
CA LYS A 164 -9.02 3.54 -32.69
C LYS A 164 -7.57 4.04 -32.76
N PRO A 165 -6.57 3.14 -32.85
CA PRO A 165 -5.18 3.53 -33.10
C PRO A 165 -5.10 4.41 -34.37
N GLY A 166 -4.39 5.54 -34.28
CA GLY A 166 -4.23 6.50 -35.39
C GLY A 166 -4.92 7.84 -35.16
N GLY A 167 -4.89 8.69 -36.19
CA GLY A 167 -5.58 9.98 -36.17
C GLY A 167 -7.08 9.79 -35.99
N GLN A 168 -7.68 10.48 -35.02
CA GLN A 168 -9.11 10.38 -34.78
C GLN A 168 -9.89 11.09 -35.90
N PRO A 169 -11.16 10.71 -36.16
CA PRO A 169 -12.02 11.46 -37.07
C PRO A 169 -12.04 12.95 -36.68
N GLY A 170 -11.70 13.84 -37.63
CA GLY A 170 -11.58 15.28 -37.40
C GLY A 170 -10.19 15.78 -36.98
N HIS A 171 -9.23 14.91 -36.63
CA HIS A 171 -7.84 15.34 -36.42
C HIS A 171 -7.19 15.69 -37.77
N LYS A 172 -6.53 16.86 -37.81
CA LYS A 172 -5.74 17.28 -38.97
C LYS A 172 -4.61 16.27 -39.19
N GLY A 173 -4.62 15.58 -40.33
CA GLY A 173 -3.63 14.56 -40.65
C GLY A 173 -2.22 15.16 -40.74
N HIS A 174 -1.31 14.70 -39.88
CA HIS A 174 0.11 15.02 -40.00
C HIS A 174 0.77 14.08 -41.00
N LYS A 175 0.92 14.54 -42.25
CA LYS A 175 1.71 13.81 -43.26
C LYS A 175 3.18 13.82 -42.86
N ARG A 176 3.92 12.75 -43.18
CA ARG A 176 5.39 12.74 -43.07
C ARG A 176 5.92 13.93 -43.86
N LYS A 177 6.67 14.83 -43.20
CA LYS A 177 7.28 15.96 -43.88
C LYS A 177 8.14 15.42 -45.03
N PRO A 178 8.06 16.01 -46.25
CA PRO A 178 8.94 15.62 -47.34
C PRO A 178 10.40 15.65 -46.89
N CYS A 179 11.19 14.68 -47.34
CA CYS A 179 12.63 14.71 -47.09
C CYS A 179 13.22 15.95 -47.76
N THR A 180 13.67 16.90 -46.95
CA THR A 180 14.24 18.19 -47.40
C THR A 180 15.69 18.05 -47.86
N GLN A 181 16.33 16.91 -47.61
CA GLN A 181 17.70 16.65 -48.05
C GLN A 181 17.77 16.65 -49.58
N LYS A 182 18.73 17.41 -50.12
CA LYS A 182 19.04 17.39 -51.55
C LYS A 182 19.44 15.97 -51.97
N ALA A 183 18.96 15.52 -53.12
CA ALA A 183 19.32 14.18 -53.60
C ALA A 183 20.79 14.17 -54.04
N ASP A 184 21.54 13.15 -53.65
CA ASP A 184 22.92 12.94 -54.11
C ASP A 184 22.93 12.55 -55.59
N LYS A 185 21.91 11.80 -56.02
CA LYS A 185 21.68 11.41 -57.41
C LYS A 185 20.19 11.53 -57.73
N THR A 186 19.88 12.08 -58.91
CA THR A 186 18.52 12.10 -59.46
C THR A 186 18.47 11.15 -60.65
N ILE A 187 17.48 10.27 -60.67
CA ILE A 187 17.23 9.36 -61.79
C ILE A 187 15.88 9.78 -62.36
N ASN A 188 15.89 10.29 -63.60
CA ASN A 188 14.66 10.58 -64.32
C ASN A 188 14.15 9.27 -64.90
N ILE A 189 12.92 8.91 -64.56
CA ILE A 189 12.26 7.73 -65.12
C ILE A 189 11.72 8.14 -66.49
N GLU A 190 12.01 7.33 -67.52
CA GLU A 190 11.47 7.57 -68.86
C GLU A 190 9.96 7.42 -68.87
N ASP A 191 9.29 8.32 -69.58
CA ASP A 191 7.84 8.25 -69.77
C ASP A 191 7.46 6.97 -70.52
N GLU A 192 6.33 6.37 -70.16
CA GLU A 192 5.80 5.22 -70.88
C GLU A 192 5.52 5.57 -72.36
N LYS A 193 5.94 4.69 -73.29
CA LYS A 193 5.72 4.90 -74.73
C LYS A 193 4.26 5.21 -75.07
N ALA A 194 3.30 4.52 -74.43
CA ALA A 194 1.87 4.73 -74.63
C ALA A 194 1.38 6.14 -74.26
N VAL A 195 2.10 6.85 -73.38
CA VAL A 195 1.83 8.24 -73.01
C VAL A 195 2.56 9.19 -73.97
N LYS A 196 3.83 8.89 -74.29
CA LYS A 196 4.67 9.72 -75.16
C LYS A 196 4.19 9.79 -76.60
N ASP A 197 3.71 8.67 -77.14
CA ASP A 197 3.29 8.53 -78.55
C ASP A 197 1.81 8.88 -78.75
N ASN A 198 1.07 9.17 -77.67
CA ASN A 198 -0.34 9.50 -77.71
C ASN A 198 -0.55 11.01 -77.47
N PRO A 199 -1.00 11.78 -78.49
CA PRO A 199 -1.13 13.23 -78.40
C PRO A 199 -2.23 13.70 -77.44
N VAL A 200 -3.07 12.79 -76.92
CA VAL A 200 -4.08 13.10 -75.90
C VAL A 200 -3.44 13.40 -74.53
N TRP A 201 -2.24 12.88 -74.26
CA TRP A 201 -1.52 13.15 -73.02
C TRP A 201 -0.52 14.28 -73.19
N VAL A 202 -0.64 15.33 -72.37
CA VAL A 202 0.24 16.51 -72.39
C VAL A 202 0.90 16.67 -71.05
N TYR A 203 2.23 16.92 -71.05
CA TYR A 203 2.97 17.20 -69.83
C TYR A 203 2.45 18.47 -69.15
N THR A 204 2.16 18.36 -67.85
CA THR A 204 1.50 19.44 -67.10
C THR A 204 2.46 20.51 -66.57
N GLY A 205 3.77 20.37 -66.80
CA GLY A 205 4.80 21.23 -66.18
C GLY A 205 5.16 20.83 -64.74
N ASN A 206 4.44 19.87 -64.15
CA ASN A 206 4.67 19.40 -62.79
C ASN A 206 5.38 18.05 -62.77
N ASN A 207 6.35 17.91 -61.86
CA ASN A 207 7.03 16.64 -61.60
C ASN A 207 6.61 16.06 -60.25
N ILE A 208 6.48 14.73 -60.20
CA ILE A 208 6.31 13.99 -58.95
C ILE A 208 7.66 13.34 -58.61
N THR A 209 8.19 13.66 -57.43
CA THR A 209 9.51 13.18 -57.00
C THR A 209 9.38 12.22 -55.82
N HIS A 210 9.94 11.02 -55.96
CA HIS A 210 10.13 10.06 -54.89
C HIS A 210 11.62 9.91 -54.57
N LYS A 211 11.96 9.74 -53.28
CA LYS A 211 13.35 9.57 -52.82
C LYS A 211 13.52 8.21 -52.15
N VAL A 212 14.60 7.50 -52.50
CA VAL A 212 15.07 6.29 -51.81
C VAL A 212 16.31 6.66 -51.00
N LEU A 213 16.29 6.40 -49.69
CA LEU A 213 17.39 6.67 -48.78
C LEU A 213 18.16 5.36 -48.55
N ASN A 214 19.46 5.35 -48.85
CA ASN A 214 20.36 4.20 -48.66
C ASN A 214 21.42 4.51 -47.60
N ILE A 215 21.96 3.48 -46.95
CA ILE A 215 23.10 3.57 -46.04
C ILE A 215 24.23 2.66 -46.55
N SER A 216 25.46 3.17 -46.53
CA SER A 216 26.67 2.42 -46.90
C SER A 216 27.69 2.56 -45.78
N VAL A 217 28.26 1.43 -45.34
CA VAL A 217 29.34 1.39 -44.33
C VAL A 217 30.61 0.93 -45.03
N LYS A 218 31.71 1.69 -44.85
CA LYS A 218 33.03 1.37 -45.40
C LYS A 218 34.08 1.47 -44.29
N TYR A 219 35.07 0.59 -44.31
CA TYR A 219 36.26 0.71 -43.49
C TYR A 219 37.45 1.09 -44.38
N GLU A 220 38.45 1.74 -43.79
CA GLU A 220 39.66 2.21 -44.45
C GLU A 220 40.88 1.79 -43.63
N VAL A 221 41.98 1.44 -44.29
CA VAL A 221 43.25 1.07 -43.68
C VAL A 221 44.34 1.95 -44.28
N THR A 222 45.16 2.54 -43.40
CA THR A 222 46.26 3.44 -43.79
C THR A 222 47.57 2.89 -43.25
N ASP A 223 48.51 2.60 -44.15
CA ASP A 223 49.86 2.19 -43.77
C ASP A 223 50.72 3.41 -43.46
N TYR A 224 51.27 3.46 -42.24
CA TYR A 224 52.34 4.39 -41.90
C TYR A 224 53.66 3.66 -42.09
N VAL A 225 54.49 4.11 -43.03
CA VAL A 225 55.75 3.43 -43.35
C VAL A 225 56.91 4.37 -43.06
N VAL A 226 57.85 3.91 -42.23
CA VAL A 226 59.10 4.62 -41.93
C VAL A 226 60.30 3.80 -42.41
N LYS A 227 61.32 4.48 -42.94
CA LYS A 227 62.61 3.83 -43.25
C LYS A 227 63.39 3.63 -41.95
N VAL A 228 63.96 2.44 -41.79
CA VAL A 228 64.85 2.11 -40.66
C VAL A 228 66.29 2.22 -41.14
N PHE A 229 67.08 3.05 -40.48
CA PHE A 229 68.49 3.25 -40.78
C PHE A 229 69.34 2.57 -39.70
N ARG A 230 70.43 1.94 -40.13
CA ARG A 230 71.44 1.35 -39.24
C ARG A 230 72.67 2.24 -39.23
N ASN A 231 73.13 2.62 -38.06
CA ASN A 231 74.43 3.27 -37.91
C ASN A 231 75.54 2.23 -38.15
N THR A 232 76.45 2.50 -39.08
CA THR A 232 77.49 1.55 -39.52
C THR A 232 78.59 1.32 -38.49
N GLU A 233 78.83 2.28 -37.61
CA GLU A 233 79.89 2.23 -36.59
C GLU A 233 79.43 1.57 -35.28
N THR A 234 78.19 1.86 -34.85
CA THR A 234 77.62 1.42 -33.56
C THR A 234 76.60 0.30 -33.69
N GLY A 235 76.13 0.01 -34.90
CA GLY A 235 75.08 -0.99 -35.18
C GLY A 235 73.67 -0.59 -34.75
N LYS A 236 73.47 0.56 -34.09
CA LYS A 236 72.15 1.01 -33.60
C LYS A 236 71.18 1.31 -34.75
N LEU A 237 69.91 0.94 -34.56
CA LEU A 237 68.82 1.25 -35.49
C LEU A 237 68.12 2.56 -35.10
N LYS A 238 67.71 3.34 -36.10
CA LYS A 238 66.94 4.57 -35.93
C LYS A 238 65.91 4.71 -37.04
N HIS A 239 64.72 5.17 -36.70
CA HIS A 239 63.66 5.49 -37.65
C HIS A 239 62.92 6.75 -37.22
N ALA A 240 62.11 7.32 -38.11
CA ALA A 240 61.22 8.42 -37.77
C ALA A 240 60.19 7.97 -36.72
N LYS A 241 59.76 8.88 -35.85
CA LYS A 241 58.70 8.59 -34.88
C LYS A 241 57.37 8.46 -35.60
N PHE A 242 56.59 7.45 -35.23
CA PHE A 242 55.21 7.33 -35.69
C PHE A 242 54.31 8.40 -35.02
N PRO A 243 53.23 8.84 -35.70
CA PRO A 243 52.22 9.69 -35.08
C PRO A 243 51.49 8.94 -33.95
N LEU A 244 50.79 9.70 -33.08
CA LEU A 244 50.09 9.15 -31.92
C LEU A 244 49.04 8.09 -32.26
N GLU A 245 48.45 8.17 -33.46
CA GLU A 245 47.43 7.23 -33.94
C GLU A 245 47.99 5.90 -34.45
N ALA A 246 49.30 5.80 -34.71
CA ALA A 246 49.97 4.63 -35.29
C ALA A 246 51.13 4.14 -34.40
N GLN A 247 50.92 4.11 -33.08
CA GLN A 247 51.96 3.71 -32.11
C GLN A 247 52.19 2.19 -32.02
N ASN A 248 51.20 1.38 -32.38
CA ASN A 248 51.29 -0.08 -32.38
C ASN A 248 51.33 -0.58 -33.84
N GLU A 249 51.59 -1.86 -34.04
CA GLU A 249 51.51 -2.47 -35.37
C GLU A 249 50.11 -2.34 -35.99
N VAL A 250 49.07 -2.44 -35.17
CA VAL A 250 47.68 -2.20 -35.57
C VAL A 250 46.99 -1.30 -34.55
N ASN A 251 46.39 -0.21 -35.04
CA ASN A 251 45.63 0.74 -34.24
C ASN A 251 44.21 0.88 -34.80
N PHE A 252 43.21 0.95 -33.91
CA PHE A 252 41.84 1.28 -34.30
C PHE A 252 41.65 2.79 -34.26
N GLY A 253 41.27 3.37 -35.40
CA GLY A 253 41.03 4.81 -35.57
C GLY A 253 39.90 5.34 -34.70
N SER A 254 39.82 6.67 -34.59
CA SER A 254 38.81 7.37 -33.77
C SER A 254 37.37 7.03 -34.18
N SER A 255 37.10 6.86 -35.47
CA SER A 255 35.77 6.50 -35.99
C SER A 255 35.25 5.16 -35.43
N ILE A 256 36.09 4.12 -35.45
CA ILE A 256 35.76 2.80 -34.89
C ILE A 256 35.55 2.90 -33.38
N ASN A 257 36.45 3.61 -32.69
CA ASN A 257 36.37 3.80 -31.24
C ASN A 257 35.08 4.53 -30.84
N SER A 258 34.73 5.62 -31.52
CA SER A 258 33.51 6.39 -31.27
C SER A 258 32.25 5.57 -31.57
N LEU A 259 32.22 4.83 -32.68
CA LEU A 259 31.10 3.95 -33.01
C LEU A 259 30.89 2.88 -31.93
N LEU A 260 31.97 2.26 -31.45
CA LEU A 260 31.89 1.24 -30.43
C LEU A 260 31.35 1.79 -29.10
N LEU A 261 31.84 2.95 -28.67
CA LEU A 261 31.31 3.63 -27.48
C LEU A 261 29.83 3.99 -27.63
N TYR A 262 29.43 4.48 -28.81
CA TYR A 262 28.04 4.82 -29.09
C TYR A 262 27.12 3.60 -29.04
N LEU A 263 27.49 2.49 -29.72
CA LEU A 263 26.71 1.26 -29.74
C LEU A 263 26.51 0.69 -28.34
N VAL A 264 27.55 0.69 -27.51
CA VAL A 264 27.47 0.10 -26.17
C VAL A 264 26.71 1.01 -25.20
N ASN A 265 26.98 2.32 -25.19
CA ASN A 265 26.43 3.22 -24.17
C ASN A 265 25.07 3.82 -24.54
N TYR A 266 24.86 4.15 -25.82
CA TYR A 266 23.63 4.82 -26.26
C TYR A 266 22.63 3.83 -26.87
N CYS A 267 23.10 2.88 -27.68
CA CYS A 267 22.24 1.85 -28.26
C CYS A 267 22.05 0.62 -27.34
N ASN A 268 22.70 0.60 -26.19
CA ASN A 268 22.61 -0.45 -25.16
C ASN A 268 22.94 -1.86 -25.71
N ILE A 269 23.85 -1.94 -26.69
CA ILE A 269 24.29 -3.20 -27.27
C ILE A 269 25.37 -3.81 -26.38
N SER A 270 25.29 -5.12 -26.11
CA SER A 270 26.34 -5.79 -25.33
C SER A 270 27.69 -5.69 -26.04
N ILE A 271 28.78 -5.63 -25.27
CA ILE A 271 30.14 -5.52 -25.82
C ILE A 271 30.39 -6.57 -26.90
N ASP A 272 29.97 -7.81 -26.67
CA ASP A 272 30.14 -8.89 -27.66
C ASP A 272 29.36 -8.64 -28.94
N LYS A 273 28.09 -8.24 -28.86
CA LYS A 273 27.29 -7.93 -30.05
C LYS A 273 27.82 -6.73 -30.82
N ALA A 274 28.34 -5.70 -30.13
CA ALA A 274 28.91 -4.53 -30.78
C ALA A 274 30.20 -4.89 -31.54
N ARG A 275 31.04 -5.74 -30.94
CA ARG A 275 32.25 -6.27 -31.59
C ARG A 275 31.90 -7.13 -32.81
N ASP A 276 30.97 -8.08 -32.64
CA ASP A 276 30.52 -8.97 -33.71
C ASP A 276 29.91 -8.18 -34.87
N LEU A 277 29.14 -7.13 -34.58
CA LEU A 277 28.59 -6.24 -35.60
C LEU A 277 29.69 -5.58 -36.44
N ILE A 278 30.69 -4.98 -35.79
CA ILE A 278 31.81 -4.31 -36.49
C ILE A 278 32.63 -5.32 -37.29
N LYS A 279 32.89 -6.50 -36.71
CA LYS A 279 33.59 -7.59 -37.39
C LYS A 279 32.85 -8.04 -38.65
N ASN A 280 31.54 -8.25 -38.56
CA ASN A 280 30.74 -8.67 -39.71
C ASN A 280 30.62 -7.57 -40.78
N LEU A 281 30.46 -6.31 -40.39
CA LEU A 281 30.41 -5.17 -41.32
C LEU A 281 31.74 -4.95 -42.07
N SER A 282 32.85 -5.43 -41.50
CA SER A 282 34.17 -5.36 -42.12
C SER A 282 34.64 -6.69 -42.72
N ASN A 283 33.73 -7.67 -42.89
CA ASN A 283 34.06 -9.01 -43.40
C ASN A 283 35.22 -9.68 -42.64
N GLY A 284 35.28 -9.50 -41.32
CA GLY A 284 36.30 -10.09 -40.45
C GLY A 284 37.58 -9.28 -40.30
N VAL A 285 37.76 -8.19 -41.06
CA VAL A 285 39.01 -7.40 -41.03
C VAL A 285 39.19 -6.66 -39.70
N ILE A 286 38.12 -6.09 -39.15
CA ILE A 286 38.17 -5.39 -37.86
C ILE A 286 37.68 -6.33 -36.77
N ASP A 287 38.62 -7.02 -36.11
CA ASP A 287 38.33 -7.86 -34.94
C ASP A 287 38.90 -7.24 -33.65
N ILE A 288 38.03 -6.57 -32.90
CA ILE A 288 38.42 -5.83 -31.69
C ILE A 288 38.31 -6.78 -30.50
N SER A 289 39.33 -6.83 -29.64
CA SER A 289 39.29 -7.64 -28.41
C SER A 289 38.47 -6.99 -27.29
N LYS A 290 37.92 -7.79 -26.36
CA LYS A 290 37.24 -7.28 -25.15
C LYS A 290 38.15 -6.36 -24.32
N GLY A 291 39.44 -6.69 -24.22
CA GLY A 291 40.42 -5.90 -23.51
C GLY A 291 40.59 -4.49 -24.10
N LYS A 292 40.60 -4.39 -25.44
CA LYS A 292 40.65 -3.08 -26.11
C LYS A 292 39.39 -2.26 -25.83
N VAL A 293 38.21 -2.88 -25.87
CA VAL A 293 36.95 -2.21 -25.51
C VAL A 293 37.02 -1.67 -24.09
N ALA A 294 37.46 -2.48 -23.12
CA ALA A 294 37.61 -2.06 -21.73
C ALA A 294 38.61 -0.90 -21.56
N SER A 295 39.73 -0.90 -22.30
CA SER A 295 40.67 0.23 -22.32
C SER A 295 40.00 1.50 -22.84
N LEU A 296 39.21 1.39 -23.90
CA LEU A 296 38.54 2.53 -24.52
C LEU A 296 37.57 3.22 -23.55
N PHE A 297 36.88 2.45 -22.71
CA PHE A 297 36.04 2.99 -21.64
C PHE A 297 36.83 3.80 -20.62
N LYS A 298 38.04 3.35 -20.24
CA LYS A 298 38.91 4.11 -19.31
C LYS A 298 39.34 5.44 -19.93
N ASP A 299 39.75 5.41 -21.19
CA ASP A 299 40.16 6.61 -21.92
C ASP A 299 38.99 7.60 -22.07
N PHE A 300 37.79 7.09 -22.36
CA PHE A 300 36.58 7.89 -22.45
C PHE A 300 36.24 8.58 -21.12
N VAL A 301 36.33 7.86 -20.01
CA VAL A 301 36.09 8.42 -18.66
C VAL A 301 37.05 9.57 -18.38
N ILE A 302 38.35 9.38 -18.61
CA ILE A 302 39.36 10.42 -18.37
C ILE A 302 39.07 11.68 -19.20
N ARG A 303 38.74 11.49 -20.49
CA ARG A 303 38.43 12.60 -21.41
C ARG A 303 37.13 13.32 -21.07
N SER A 304 36.18 12.63 -20.45
CA SER A 304 34.85 13.17 -20.12
C SER A 304 34.81 13.92 -18.79
N VAL A 305 35.90 13.97 -18.03
CA VAL A 305 35.93 14.64 -16.72
C VAL A 305 35.51 16.12 -16.81
N PRO A 306 36.01 16.94 -17.76
CA PRO A 306 35.58 18.32 -17.90
C PRO A 306 34.09 18.47 -18.20
N GLU A 307 33.54 17.62 -19.08
CA GLU A 307 32.12 17.60 -19.42
C GLU A 307 31.27 17.21 -18.21
N LEU A 308 31.67 16.18 -17.45
CA LEU A 308 30.99 15.79 -16.22
C LEU A 308 30.99 16.92 -15.18
N GLN A 309 32.11 17.63 -15.02
CA GLN A 309 32.19 18.80 -14.13
C GLN A 309 31.28 19.94 -14.60
N ASN A 310 31.20 20.20 -15.90
CA ASN A 310 30.29 21.20 -16.46
C ASN A 310 28.83 20.85 -16.18
N ILE A 311 28.42 19.61 -16.46
CA ILE A 311 27.07 19.11 -16.16
C ILE A 311 26.78 19.20 -14.65
N TRP A 312 27.75 18.83 -13.82
CA TRP A 312 27.62 18.91 -12.35
C TRP A 312 27.34 20.36 -11.90
N ASN A 313 28.08 21.33 -12.44
CA ASN A 313 27.88 22.75 -12.13
C ASN A 313 26.51 23.26 -12.58
N LYS A 314 26.06 22.87 -13.78
CA LYS A 314 24.73 23.23 -14.27
C LYS A 314 23.59 22.66 -13.42
N LEU A 315 23.71 21.40 -13.00
CA LEU A 315 22.75 20.78 -12.09
C LEU A 315 22.75 21.47 -10.71
N LYS A 316 23.93 21.77 -10.16
CA LYS A 316 24.05 22.45 -8.87
C LYS A 316 23.37 23.81 -8.87
N ASN A 317 23.54 24.57 -9.95
CA ASN A 317 23.03 25.93 -10.10
C ASN A 317 21.65 26.00 -10.77
N SER A 318 20.96 24.87 -10.93
CA SER A 318 19.61 24.85 -11.49
C SER A 318 18.59 25.43 -10.51
N ASP A 319 17.50 25.99 -11.04
CA ASP A 319 16.38 26.46 -10.21
C ASP A 319 15.60 25.27 -9.61
N VAL A 320 15.51 24.17 -10.36
CA VAL A 320 14.80 22.96 -9.99
C VAL A 320 15.66 21.75 -10.31
N LEU A 321 15.82 20.87 -9.31
CA LEU A 321 16.58 19.64 -9.42
C LEU A 321 15.68 18.45 -9.11
N TYR A 322 15.54 17.55 -10.07
CA TYR A 322 14.83 16.29 -9.92
C TYR A 322 15.81 15.22 -9.44
N THR A 323 15.41 14.47 -8.41
CA THR A 323 16.25 13.44 -7.80
C THR A 323 15.49 12.17 -7.45
N ASP A 324 16.15 11.03 -7.63
CA ASP A 324 15.63 9.70 -7.28
C ASP A 324 16.78 8.73 -6.95
N PHE A 325 16.49 7.71 -6.14
CA PHE A 325 17.39 6.57 -5.93
C PHE A 325 16.81 5.30 -6.53
N THR A 326 17.33 4.91 -7.70
CA THR A 326 17.00 3.62 -8.32
C THR A 326 17.95 2.52 -7.86
N GLY A 327 17.44 1.29 -7.72
CA GLY A 327 18.24 0.12 -7.39
C GLY A 327 18.97 -0.42 -8.62
N SER A 328 20.20 -0.88 -8.44
CA SER A 328 20.99 -1.55 -9.49
C SER A 328 21.75 -2.74 -8.92
N ARG A 329 22.28 -3.61 -9.80
CA ARG A 329 23.11 -4.74 -9.41
C ARG A 329 24.47 -4.67 -10.09
N VAL A 330 25.52 -4.71 -9.28
CA VAL A 330 26.91 -4.72 -9.74
C VAL A 330 27.62 -5.91 -9.12
N ASN A 331 28.09 -6.84 -9.95
CA ASN A 331 28.78 -8.06 -9.51
C ASN A 331 27.96 -8.87 -8.47
N GLY A 332 26.66 -9.01 -8.69
CA GLY A 332 25.74 -9.72 -7.78
C GLY A 332 25.31 -8.94 -6.54
N ASN A 333 25.93 -7.80 -6.25
CA ASN A 333 25.61 -6.97 -5.08
C ASN A 333 24.58 -5.90 -5.44
N ASN A 334 23.61 -5.67 -4.55
CA ASN A 334 22.69 -4.55 -4.67
C ASN A 334 23.44 -3.24 -4.44
N LYS A 335 23.28 -2.31 -5.37
CA LYS A 335 23.79 -0.94 -5.33
C LYS A 335 22.62 0.00 -5.59
N ASN A 336 22.86 1.29 -5.40
CA ASN A 336 21.91 2.35 -5.70
C ASN A 336 22.52 3.27 -6.74
N VAL A 337 21.66 3.88 -7.55
CA VAL A 337 22.05 4.95 -8.47
C VAL A 337 21.26 6.18 -8.06
N LEU A 338 21.96 7.21 -7.58
CA LEU A 338 21.40 8.53 -7.39
C LEU A 338 21.29 9.18 -8.77
N VAL A 339 20.08 9.59 -9.13
CA VAL A 339 19.79 10.35 -10.34
C VAL A 339 19.69 11.81 -9.95
N CYS A 340 20.48 12.68 -10.57
CA CYS A 340 20.30 14.13 -10.48
C CYS A 340 20.04 14.67 -11.88
N THR A 341 18.89 15.30 -12.10
CA THR A 341 18.50 15.78 -13.43
C THR A 341 17.76 17.11 -13.38
N ASN A 342 17.91 17.90 -14.42
CA ASN A 342 17.08 19.06 -14.72
C ASN A 342 16.50 18.88 -16.14
N LYS A 343 16.02 19.95 -16.77
CA LYS A 343 15.44 19.89 -18.12
C LYS A 343 16.42 19.39 -19.21
N ASP A 344 17.69 19.73 -19.10
CA ASP A 344 18.68 19.59 -20.19
C ASP A 344 19.82 18.62 -19.83
N GLU A 345 20.03 18.35 -18.54
CA GLU A 345 21.17 17.62 -18.00
C GLU A 345 20.76 16.47 -17.07
N THR A 346 21.56 15.40 -17.09
CA THR A 346 21.43 14.27 -16.16
C THR A 346 22.81 13.77 -15.74
N LEU A 347 23.00 13.57 -14.44
CA LEU A 347 24.11 12.81 -13.88
C LEU A 347 23.61 11.63 -13.07
N LEU A 348 24.28 10.50 -13.25
CA LEU A 348 24.02 9.25 -12.56
C LEU A 348 25.20 8.90 -11.67
N PHE A 349 24.95 8.68 -10.39
CA PHE A 349 25.99 8.33 -9.43
C PHE A 349 25.74 6.95 -8.85
N PHE A 350 26.66 6.02 -9.11
CA PHE A 350 26.66 4.72 -8.43
C PHE A 350 27.03 4.90 -6.96
N ARG A 351 26.23 4.32 -6.07
CA ARG A 351 26.32 4.46 -4.61
C ARG A 351 26.14 3.11 -3.93
N ASP A 352 26.95 2.87 -2.90
CA ASP A 352 26.82 1.68 -2.07
C ASP A 352 25.61 1.75 -1.15
N LYS A 353 25.26 2.96 -0.68
CA LYS A 353 24.17 3.21 0.27
C LYS A 353 23.18 4.24 -0.29
N LYS A 354 21.91 4.12 0.12
CA LYS A 354 20.91 5.20 0.00
C LYS A 354 21.09 6.21 1.14
N GLY A 355 20.25 7.25 1.14
CA GLY A 355 20.22 8.24 2.22
C GLY A 355 21.34 9.27 2.11
N HIS A 356 21.65 9.95 3.22
CA HIS A 356 22.64 11.01 3.27
C HIS A 356 24.03 10.58 2.77
N ASP A 357 24.44 9.33 3.08
CA ASP A 357 25.69 8.76 2.57
C ASP A 357 25.71 8.65 1.03
N GLY A 358 24.55 8.41 0.42
CA GLY A 358 24.39 8.35 -1.03
C GLY A 358 24.39 9.73 -1.71
N VAL A 359 24.06 10.80 -0.98
CA VAL A 359 24.00 12.18 -1.50
C VAL A 359 25.38 12.84 -1.58
N LYS A 360 26.33 12.43 -0.72
CA LYS A 360 27.69 13.00 -0.66
C LYS A 360 28.37 13.09 -2.03
N GLY A 361 29.03 14.21 -2.29
CA GLY A 361 29.77 14.52 -3.53
C GLY A 361 28.89 14.72 -4.76
N SER A 362 27.57 14.80 -4.62
CA SER A 362 26.65 15.06 -5.74
C SER A 362 26.24 16.54 -5.80
N PRO A 363 25.67 17.03 -6.92
CA PRO A 363 25.12 18.39 -6.99
C PRO A 363 24.07 18.65 -5.92
N LEU A 364 23.29 17.62 -5.55
CA LEU A 364 22.22 17.70 -4.56
C LEU A 364 22.71 18.09 -3.17
N GLU A 365 23.94 17.70 -2.80
CA GLU A 365 24.49 18.00 -1.47
C GLU A 365 24.61 19.50 -1.18
N THR A 366 24.84 20.32 -2.22
CA THR A 366 25.16 21.74 -2.07
C THR A 366 24.28 22.67 -2.91
N THR A 367 23.27 22.13 -3.59
CA THR A 367 22.35 22.93 -4.39
C THR A 367 21.40 23.76 -3.52
N LYS A 368 20.93 24.87 -4.07
CA LYS A 368 19.81 25.66 -3.52
C LYS A 368 18.53 25.52 -4.37
N ALA A 369 18.51 24.59 -5.31
CA ALA A 369 17.36 24.31 -6.16
C ALA A 369 16.13 23.88 -5.33
N VAL A 370 14.95 24.02 -5.93
CA VAL A 370 13.76 23.28 -5.49
C VAL A 370 13.95 21.82 -5.83
N ILE A 371 13.78 20.93 -4.85
CA ILE A 371 14.00 19.49 -5.02
C ILE A 371 12.69 18.80 -5.37
N VAL A 372 12.65 18.12 -6.52
CA VAL A 372 11.53 17.26 -6.93
C VAL A 372 11.91 15.80 -6.70
N SER A 373 11.16 15.08 -5.86
CA SER A 373 11.52 13.68 -5.51
C SER A 373 10.32 12.80 -5.13
N ASP A 374 10.53 11.48 -5.04
CA ASP A 374 9.50 10.46 -4.79
C ASP A 374 9.07 10.31 -3.30
N HIS A 375 9.55 11.21 -2.42
CA HIS A 375 9.41 11.22 -0.95
C HIS A 375 10.38 10.36 -0.16
N ASP A 376 11.60 10.18 -0.67
CA ASP A 376 12.69 9.87 0.23
C ASP A 376 12.90 11.06 1.19
N LEU A 377 12.57 10.87 2.47
CA LEU A 377 12.71 11.89 3.53
C LEU A 377 14.15 12.42 3.66
N THR A 378 15.14 11.68 3.17
CA THR A 378 16.53 12.15 3.06
C THR A 378 16.59 13.46 2.29
N PHE A 379 15.88 13.55 1.16
CA PHE A 379 15.95 14.69 0.23
C PHE A 379 15.35 15.97 0.81
N TYR A 380 14.49 15.87 1.83
CA TYR A 380 13.94 17.00 2.57
C TYR A 380 14.99 17.81 3.38
N ASN A 381 16.23 17.34 3.43
CA ASN A 381 17.34 18.04 4.10
C ASN A 381 18.23 18.83 3.12
N TYR A 382 17.86 18.91 1.84
CA TYR A 382 18.66 19.50 0.77
C TYR A 382 17.83 20.45 -0.09
N GLY A 383 18.48 21.41 -0.76
CA GLY A 383 17.79 22.43 -1.54
C GLY A 383 17.10 23.51 -0.70
N SER A 384 16.26 24.32 -1.35
CA SER A 384 15.56 25.44 -0.72
C SER A 384 14.10 25.14 -0.38
N ASP A 385 13.42 24.42 -1.26
CA ASP A 385 12.02 24.02 -1.15
C ASP A 385 11.82 22.64 -1.83
N HIS A 386 10.62 22.08 -1.70
CA HIS A 386 10.34 20.72 -2.15
C HIS A 386 9.06 20.63 -2.98
N GLN A 387 9.12 19.81 -4.03
CA GLN A 387 7.95 19.31 -4.73
C GLN A 387 7.92 17.78 -4.65
N GLU A 388 6.77 17.23 -4.29
CA GLU A 388 6.53 15.80 -4.40
C GLU A 388 6.36 15.39 -5.86
N CYS A 389 7.00 14.30 -6.28
CA CYS A 389 6.87 13.82 -7.64
C CYS A 389 5.43 13.33 -7.91
N LEU A 390 4.67 14.10 -8.68
CA LEU A 390 3.27 13.79 -8.98
C LEU A 390 3.12 12.48 -9.76
N ALA A 391 4.09 12.12 -10.62
CA ALA A 391 4.09 10.84 -11.31
C ALA A 391 4.13 9.65 -10.34
N HIS A 392 4.87 9.78 -9.22
CA HIS A 392 4.89 8.77 -8.16
C HIS A 392 3.58 8.77 -7.37
N ILE A 393 3.07 9.95 -6.98
CA ILE A 393 1.79 10.04 -6.26
C ILE A 393 0.65 9.43 -7.07
N LEU A 394 0.51 9.79 -8.36
CA LEU A 394 -0.51 9.24 -9.25
C LEU A 394 -0.40 7.72 -9.36
N ARG A 395 0.82 7.19 -9.48
CA ARG A 395 1.07 5.74 -9.48
C ARG A 395 0.57 5.08 -8.19
N TYR A 396 0.89 5.68 -7.03
CA TYR A 396 0.47 5.13 -5.73
C TYR A 396 -1.05 5.24 -5.51
N LEU A 397 -1.68 6.30 -5.99
CA LEU A 397 -3.14 6.45 -5.95
C LEU A 397 -3.84 5.38 -6.81
N LEU A 398 -3.30 5.06 -7.99
CA LEU A 398 -3.79 3.95 -8.81
C LEU A 398 -3.65 2.61 -8.08
N GLY A 399 -2.48 2.34 -7.49
CA GLY A 399 -2.27 1.13 -6.70
C GLY A 399 -3.23 1.01 -5.51
N ALA A 400 -3.46 2.10 -4.77
CA ALA A 400 -4.46 2.13 -3.71
C ALA A 400 -5.87 1.89 -4.26
N ALA A 401 -6.21 2.47 -5.41
CA ALA A 401 -7.53 2.30 -6.02
C ALA A 401 -7.84 0.86 -6.46
N GLU A 402 -6.82 0.12 -6.87
CA GLU A 402 -6.95 -1.29 -7.28
C GLU A 402 -7.02 -2.24 -6.08
N LEU A 403 -6.29 -1.94 -5.01
CA LEU A 403 -6.23 -2.76 -3.79
C LEU A 403 -7.42 -2.50 -2.85
N GLU A 404 -7.82 -1.24 -2.71
CA GLU A 404 -8.83 -0.76 -1.76
C GLU A 404 -10.09 -0.29 -2.50
N LYS A 405 -10.65 -1.16 -3.35
CA LYS A 405 -11.80 -0.84 -4.23
C LYS A 405 -13.05 -0.34 -3.51
N HIS A 406 -13.17 -0.66 -2.22
CA HIS A 406 -14.27 -0.26 -1.35
C HIS A 406 -14.16 1.19 -0.86
N LEU A 407 -12.99 1.82 -1.02
CA LEU A 407 -12.76 3.23 -0.74
C LEU A 407 -12.82 4.04 -2.04
N THR A 408 -13.08 5.34 -1.94
CA THR A 408 -13.28 6.22 -3.11
C THR A 408 -12.30 7.39 -3.18
N TRP A 409 -11.69 7.77 -2.05
CA TRP A 409 -10.83 8.95 -1.96
C TRP A 409 -9.65 8.93 -2.96
N HIS A 410 -9.04 7.76 -3.21
CA HIS A 410 -7.86 7.62 -4.07
C HIS A 410 -8.16 7.96 -5.53
N LYS A 411 -9.29 7.50 -6.07
CA LYS A 411 -9.77 7.83 -7.43
C LYS A 411 -10.12 9.30 -7.55
N ALA A 412 -10.76 9.87 -6.53
CA ALA A 412 -11.09 11.29 -6.49
C ALA A 412 -9.81 12.15 -6.48
N MET A 413 -8.86 11.82 -5.61
CA MET A 413 -7.57 12.52 -5.50
C MET A 413 -6.75 12.37 -6.78
N HIS A 414 -6.72 11.18 -7.38
CA HIS A 414 -6.03 10.95 -8.65
C HIS A 414 -6.60 11.84 -9.75
N SER A 415 -7.93 11.88 -9.89
CA SER A 415 -8.60 12.69 -10.90
C SER A 415 -8.34 14.19 -10.69
N LEU A 416 -8.39 14.64 -9.44
CA LEU A 416 -8.10 16.04 -9.08
C LEU A 416 -6.65 16.42 -9.42
N LEU A 417 -5.67 15.59 -9.05
CA LEU A 417 -4.27 15.86 -9.39
C LEU A 417 -4.05 15.87 -10.91
N GLN A 418 -4.66 14.96 -11.66
CA GLN A 418 -4.60 15.00 -13.13
C GLN A 418 -5.19 16.29 -13.71
N GLU A 419 -6.32 16.74 -13.18
CA GLU A 419 -6.95 18.01 -13.57
C GLU A 419 -6.01 19.19 -13.28
N MET A 420 -5.44 19.26 -12.08
CA MET A 420 -4.47 20.30 -11.70
C MET A 420 -3.28 20.35 -12.66
N ILE A 421 -2.73 19.20 -13.04
CA ILE A 421 -1.60 19.10 -13.99
C ILE A 421 -2.02 19.63 -15.36
N HIS A 422 -3.17 19.20 -15.86
CA HIS A 422 -3.67 19.61 -17.18
C HIS A 422 -3.90 21.12 -17.25
N VAL A 423 -4.65 21.67 -16.28
CA VAL A 423 -4.96 23.10 -16.20
C VAL A 423 -3.68 23.93 -16.04
N THR A 424 -2.72 23.48 -15.24
CA THR A 424 -1.42 24.15 -15.08
C THR A 424 -0.66 24.20 -16.40
N ASN A 425 -0.58 23.08 -17.11
CA ASN A 425 0.15 23.00 -18.39
C ASN A 425 -0.52 23.81 -19.50
N GLU A 426 -1.86 23.83 -19.57
CA GLU A 426 -2.61 24.66 -20.55
C GLU A 426 -2.44 26.17 -20.31
N ASN A 427 -2.24 26.58 -19.06
CA ASN A 427 -2.05 27.97 -18.68
C ASN A 427 -0.56 28.37 -18.56
N ASN A 428 0.35 27.67 -19.24
CA ASN A 428 1.79 27.94 -19.23
C ASN A 428 2.36 28.08 -17.80
N LYS A 429 1.86 27.24 -16.86
CA LYS A 429 2.25 27.20 -15.45
C LYS A 429 1.95 28.47 -14.65
N LYS A 430 1.01 29.29 -15.12
CA LYS A 430 0.58 30.52 -14.44
C LYS A 430 -0.91 30.45 -14.14
N LEU A 431 -1.23 30.10 -12.89
CA LEU A 431 -2.61 30.05 -12.42
C LEU A 431 -2.97 31.29 -11.62
N SER A 432 -4.23 31.70 -11.70
CA SER A 432 -4.76 32.80 -10.88
C SER A 432 -4.98 32.33 -9.44
N LYS A 433 -4.84 33.26 -8.48
CA LYS A 433 -5.05 32.94 -7.06
C LYS A 433 -6.41 32.25 -6.77
N PRO A 434 -7.54 32.68 -7.37
CA PRO A 434 -8.82 32.00 -7.15
C PRO A 434 -8.81 30.53 -7.58
N VAL A 435 -8.20 30.20 -8.72
CA VAL A 435 -8.10 28.82 -9.23
C VAL A 435 -7.26 27.96 -8.29
N ILE A 436 -6.13 28.49 -7.81
CA ILE A 436 -5.26 27.78 -6.87
C ILE A 436 -6.01 27.48 -5.55
N LEU A 437 -6.75 28.46 -5.02
CA LEU A 437 -7.54 28.29 -3.78
C LEU A 437 -8.67 27.27 -3.95
N ASP A 438 -9.33 27.22 -5.10
CA ASP A 438 -10.33 26.18 -5.41
C ASP A 438 -9.72 24.78 -5.39
N PHE A 439 -8.57 24.61 -6.05
CA PHE A 439 -7.84 23.35 -6.06
C PHE A 439 -7.42 22.89 -4.65
N GLU A 440 -6.91 23.80 -3.82
CA GLU A 440 -6.55 23.49 -2.44
C GLU A 440 -7.76 23.11 -1.59
N LYS A 441 -8.90 23.79 -1.78
CA LYS A 441 -10.14 23.45 -1.09
C LYS A 441 -10.59 22.03 -1.46
N ARG A 442 -10.70 21.73 -2.76
CA ARG A 442 -11.09 20.40 -3.27
C ARG A 442 -10.13 19.30 -2.81
N TYR A 443 -8.82 19.60 -2.77
CA TYR A 443 -7.81 18.68 -2.26
C TYR A 443 -8.04 18.33 -0.78
N ASN A 444 -8.29 19.34 0.06
CA ASN A 444 -8.58 19.15 1.48
C ASN A 444 -9.91 18.40 1.69
N ASP A 445 -10.94 18.71 0.91
CA ASP A 445 -12.24 18.02 0.98
C ASP A 445 -12.07 16.51 0.70
N ILE A 446 -11.22 16.13 -0.26
CA ILE A 446 -10.93 14.71 -0.54
C ILE A 446 -10.11 14.07 0.59
N LEU A 447 -9.18 14.80 1.23
CA LEU A 447 -8.48 14.27 2.41
C LEU A 447 -9.43 14.03 3.59
N LEU A 448 -10.48 14.83 3.75
CA LEU A 448 -11.54 14.59 4.75
C LEU A 448 -12.37 13.34 4.41
N ILE A 449 -12.62 13.08 3.12
CA ILE A 449 -13.24 11.82 2.68
C ILE A 449 -12.35 10.64 3.07
N ALA A 450 -11.05 10.72 2.77
CA ALA A 450 -10.09 9.67 3.12
C ALA A 450 -10.08 9.40 4.64
N GLU A 451 -10.09 10.45 5.45
CA GLU A 451 -10.15 10.34 6.93
C GLU A 451 -11.38 9.55 7.39
N LYS A 452 -12.58 9.94 6.94
CA LYS A 452 -13.83 9.25 7.28
C LYS A 452 -13.86 7.80 6.77
N GLU A 453 -13.37 7.58 5.55
CA GLU A 453 -13.31 6.25 4.94
C GLU A 453 -12.42 5.29 5.74
N TYR A 454 -11.25 5.76 6.21
CA TYR A 454 -10.34 4.96 7.04
C TYR A 454 -10.76 4.86 8.52
N GLU A 455 -11.54 5.81 9.05
CA GLU A 455 -12.19 5.66 10.36
C GLU A 455 -13.25 4.56 10.33
N ALA A 456 -14.08 4.53 9.28
CA ALA A 456 -15.08 3.48 9.09
C ALA A 456 -14.46 2.14 8.69
N ASN A 457 -13.37 2.16 7.91
CA ASN A 457 -12.67 0.97 7.41
C ASN A 457 -11.17 1.05 7.75
N PRO A 458 -10.77 0.73 8.99
CA PRO A 458 -9.37 0.79 9.41
C PRO A 458 -8.45 -0.05 8.52
N PRO A 459 -7.23 0.42 8.22
CA PRO A 459 -6.31 -0.29 7.34
C PRO A 459 -5.86 -1.61 7.97
N SER A 460 -5.85 -2.68 7.17
CA SER A 460 -5.35 -3.99 7.60
C SER A 460 -3.84 -3.95 7.87
N ARG A 461 -3.30 -5.01 8.48
CA ARG A 461 -1.85 -5.11 8.72
C ARG A 461 -1.05 -5.10 7.40
N TYR A 462 -1.64 -5.65 6.33
CA TYR A 462 -0.97 -5.94 5.07
C TYR A 462 -1.33 -4.98 3.93
N LEU A 463 -2.38 -4.16 4.08
CA LEU A 463 -2.78 -3.10 3.15
C LEU A 463 -2.77 -1.76 3.89
N LYS A 464 -1.60 -1.13 3.94
CA LYS A 464 -1.41 0.18 4.58
C LYS A 464 -0.97 1.26 3.60
N ASP A 465 -0.68 0.91 2.36
CA ASP A 465 -0.04 1.83 1.43
C ASP A 465 -0.92 3.02 1.09
N GLY A 466 -2.22 2.80 0.83
CA GLY A 466 -3.18 3.88 0.63
C GLY A 466 -3.32 4.76 1.87
N PHE A 467 -3.43 4.16 3.06
CA PHE A 467 -3.50 4.91 4.31
C PHE A 467 -2.26 5.76 4.59
N ASN A 468 -1.07 5.20 4.36
CA ASN A 468 0.20 5.90 4.49
C ASN A 468 0.31 7.03 3.46
N LEU A 469 -0.16 6.79 2.23
CA LEU A 469 -0.22 7.81 1.19
C LEU A 469 -1.14 8.96 1.59
N TYR A 470 -2.36 8.67 2.08
CA TYR A 470 -3.27 9.67 2.63
C TYR A 470 -2.58 10.54 3.71
N LYS A 471 -1.94 9.90 4.71
CA LYS A 471 -1.23 10.61 5.77
C LYS A 471 -0.10 11.49 5.24
N ARG A 472 0.66 10.99 4.27
CA ARG A 472 1.72 11.73 3.58
C ARG A 472 1.14 12.94 2.86
N LEU A 473 0.11 12.77 2.05
CA LEU A 473 -0.54 13.83 1.28
C LEU A 473 -1.14 14.92 2.18
N LYS A 474 -1.64 14.55 3.37
CA LYS A 474 -2.12 15.48 4.41
C LYS A 474 -0.96 16.25 5.06
N LYS A 475 0.13 15.56 5.43
CA LYS A 475 1.29 16.18 6.10
C LYS A 475 2.11 17.08 5.16
N TYR A 476 2.24 16.72 3.89
CA TYR A 476 3.10 17.38 2.91
C TYR A 476 2.29 18.10 1.81
N ILE A 477 1.18 18.72 2.19
CA ILE A 477 0.30 19.44 1.25
C ILE A 477 1.06 20.54 0.49
N ILE A 478 1.91 21.31 1.20
CA ILE A 478 2.70 22.40 0.61
C ILE A 478 3.60 21.83 -0.47
N SER A 479 4.37 20.78 -0.17
CA SER A 479 5.25 20.13 -1.16
C SER A 479 4.49 19.43 -2.28
N THR A 480 3.28 18.93 -2.03
CA THR A 480 2.47 18.27 -3.05
C THR A 480 1.94 19.25 -4.09
N LEU A 481 1.52 20.43 -3.62
CA LEU A 481 0.87 21.47 -4.44
C LEU A 481 1.80 22.63 -4.81
N PHE A 482 3.11 22.51 -4.55
CA PHE A 482 4.08 23.59 -4.73
C PHE A 482 4.12 24.11 -6.18
N PHE A 483 4.01 23.20 -7.16
CA PHE A 483 3.96 23.52 -8.59
C PHE A 483 2.83 24.47 -8.99
N LEU A 484 1.72 24.54 -8.24
CA LEU A 484 0.62 25.47 -8.54
C LEU A 484 1.03 26.93 -8.40
N ARG A 485 2.05 27.21 -7.57
CA ARG A 485 2.54 28.56 -7.26
C ARG A 485 3.93 28.85 -7.80
N ASN A 486 4.64 27.84 -8.29
CA ASN A 486 6.00 27.98 -8.78
C ASN A 486 6.12 27.57 -10.27
N PRO A 487 6.21 28.53 -11.20
CA PRO A 487 6.24 28.23 -12.64
C PRO A 487 7.53 27.54 -13.11
N ASN A 488 8.58 27.52 -12.27
CA ASN A 488 9.84 26.84 -12.61
C ASN A 488 9.72 25.32 -12.40
N VAL A 489 8.79 24.86 -11.57
CA VAL A 489 8.54 23.44 -11.32
C VAL A 489 7.56 22.91 -12.36
N ASP A 490 7.90 21.79 -12.99
CA ASP A 490 6.97 21.13 -13.91
C ASP A 490 5.86 20.42 -13.12
N ALA A 491 4.62 20.54 -13.59
CA ALA A 491 3.48 19.78 -13.07
C ALA A 491 3.55 18.28 -13.44
N THR A 492 4.70 17.79 -13.93
CA THR A 492 4.94 16.58 -14.73
C THR A 492 4.59 16.66 -16.21
#